data_AF-A0A7T0NXF1-F1
#
_entry.id   AF-A0A7T0NXF1-F1
#
_cell.length_a   1.000
_cell.length_b   1.000
_cell.length_c   1.000
_cell.angle_alpha   90.00
_cell.angle_beta   90.00
_cell.angle_gamma   90.00
#
_symmetry.space_group_name_H-M   'P 1'
#
loop_
_entity.id
_entity.type
_entity.pdbx_description
1 polymer ?
#
loop_
_entity_poly.entity_id
_entity_poly.type
_entity_poly.pdbx_seq_one_letter_code
_entity_poly.pdbx_strand_id
1 'polypeptide(L)'
;MLTKSPLLPLMLTASLLICQPVLAQETPSPEQVLQNFGISTSRIPQLEQGEIVSFEVSETSQKELAIGVAMIIPVPLPKIVDYIKRGNLSMTEGDIIATGTLPANADANSLKKFGFSEKQLDEAKAFLNAEAGSEFNLSEEELNSLKNLQTGLEDADNKTLLKTANKTYREFLLQRLQAYRKNGLSGIAAYKRDDGVADPAAELRTDAVNSKAWSHYFPELQQTWLNYPATLPANTSEQFVWLNRRVEDRPTPILTHRIIATGEAGGLIVSRQFYVGHSYNSSHVVAGGLPYKDGTLVFYSTRSSTDQVAGMGSGLKHSIGREQMKKEMIKRLQRLNKDLKRKPAEIAEEN
;
A
#
# COMPACT_ATOMS: atom_id res chain seq x y z
N MET A 1 -83.20 12.41 -24.47
CA MET A 1 -82.82 11.77 -25.75
C MET A 1 -82.21 12.86 -26.62
N LEU A 2 -80.96 12.87 -27.06
CA LEU A 2 -79.88 11.89 -27.14
C LEU A 2 -78.58 12.49 -26.57
N THR A 3 -77.83 11.64 -25.86
CA THR A 3 -76.49 11.87 -25.33
C THR A 3 -75.43 11.85 -26.44
N LYS A 4 -74.52 12.84 -26.45
CA LYS A 4 -73.30 12.80 -27.27
C LYS A 4 -72.12 12.42 -26.37
N SER A 5 -71.61 11.20 -26.55
CA SER A 5 -70.29 10.78 -26.05
C SER A 5 -69.26 10.99 -27.16
N PRO A 6 -68.09 11.62 -26.91
CA PRO A 6 -66.97 11.53 -27.82
C PRO A 6 -66.15 10.27 -27.52
N LEU A 7 -65.79 9.55 -28.59
CA LEU A 7 -64.86 8.42 -28.56
C LEU A 7 -63.50 8.87 -28.01
N LEU A 8 -62.99 8.10 -27.05
CA LEU A 8 -61.60 8.15 -26.59
C LEU A 8 -60.76 7.26 -27.53
N PRO A 9 -59.70 7.74 -28.19
CA PRO A 9 -58.79 6.86 -28.92
C PRO A 9 -57.87 6.16 -27.91
N LEU A 10 -57.92 4.83 -27.92
CA LEU A 10 -57.02 3.94 -27.19
C LEU A 10 -55.61 4.10 -27.78
N MET A 11 -54.76 4.92 -27.17
CA MET A 11 -53.33 4.94 -27.51
C MET A 11 -52.65 3.72 -26.90
N LEU A 12 -52.30 2.76 -27.76
CA LEU A 12 -51.46 1.62 -27.43
C LEU A 12 -50.01 2.10 -27.29
N THR A 13 -49.55 2.39 -26.07
CA THR A 13 -48.16 2.70 -25.79
C THR A 13 -47.32 1.41 -25.82
N ALA A 14 -46.67 1.16 -26.95
CA ALA A 14 -45.64 0.13 -27.06
C ALA A 14 -44.38 0.58 -26.29
N SER A 15 -44.16 0.03 -25.10
CA SER A 15 -42.92 0.17 -24.35
C SER A 15 -41.80 -0.61 -25.06
N LEU A 16 -41.05 0.07 -25.92
CA LEU A 16 -39.77 -0.41 -26.43
C LEU A 16 -38.77 -0.45 -25.26
N LEU A 17 -38.45 -1.67 -24.80
CA LEU A 17 -37.26 -1.95 -24.01
C LEU A 17 -36.03 -1.60 -24.87
N ILE A 18 -35.50 -0.40 -24.68
CA ILE A 18 -34.22 0.00 -25.23
C ILE A 18 -33.16 -0.74 -24.41
N CYS A 19 -32.73 -1.91 -24.88
CA CYS A 19 -31.45 -2.48 -24.50
C CYS A 19 -30.37 -1.49 -24.96
N GLN A 20 -29.91 -0.63 -24.04
CA GLN A 20 -28.69 0.13 -24.25
C GLN A 20 -27.56 -0.89 -24.39
N PRO A 21 -26.83 -0.93 -25.53
CA PRO A 21 -25.64 -1.76 -25.60
C PRO A 21 -24.67 -1.23 -24.54
N VAL A 22 -24.29 -2.10 -23.60
CA VAL A 22 -23.13 -1.85 -22.74
C VAL A 22 -21.96 -1.69 -23.69
N LEU A 23 -21.51 -0.44 -23.89
CA LEU A 23 -20.29 -0.18 -24.63
C LEU A 23 -19.17 -0.91 -23.89
N ALA A 24 -18.63 -1.95 -24.52
CA ALA A 24 -17.41 -2.57 -24.04
C ALA A 24 -16.37 -1.46 -23.91
N GLN A 25 -15.85 -1.27 -22.69
CA GLN A 25 -14.83 -0.28 -22.43
C GLN A 25 -13.64 -0.60 -23.34
N GLU A 26 -13.32 0.27 -24.30
CA GLU A 26 -12.23 0.03 -25.24
C GLU A 26 -10.95 -0.24 -24.44
N THR A 27 -10.31 -1.37 -24.71
CA THR A 27 -9.02 -1.69 -24.07
C THR A 27 -8.01 -0.64 -24.55
N PRO A 28 -7.39 0.13 -23.64
CA PRO A 28 -6.50 1.20 -24.05
C PRO A 28 -5.32 0.67 -24.83
N SER A 29 -4.86 1.44 -25.81
CA SER A 29 -3.68 1.06 -26.59
C SER A 29 -2.45 0.93 -25.68
N PRO A 30 -1.45 0.11 -26.06
CA PRO A 30 -0.19 0.00 -25.33
C PRO A 30 0.46 1.37 -25.03
N GLU A 31 0.35 2.32 -25.97
CA GLU A 31 0.86 3.69 -25.84
C GLU A 31 0.03 4.51 -24.84
N GLN A 32 -1.30 4.39 -24.88
CA GLN A 32 -2.18 5.04 -23.92
C GLN A 32 -1.91 4.54 -22.49
N VAL A 33 -1.65 3.24 -22.32
CA VAL A 33 -1.23 2.69 -21.03
C VAL A 33 0.04 3.38 -20.53
N LEU A 34 1.08 3.48 -21.36
CA LEU A 34 2.33 4.12 -20.95
C LEU A 34 2.16 5.61 -20.64
N GLN A 35 1.35 6.33 -21.44
CA GLN A 35 1.03 7.73 -21.20
C GLN A 35 0.30 7.95 -19.87
N ASN A 36 -0.62 7.06 -19.48
CA ASN A 36 -1.31 7.14 -18.20
C ASN A 36 -0.35 7.04 -17.01
N PHE A 37 0.77 6.32 -17.15
CA PHE A 37 1.83 6.22 -16.16
C PHE A 37 2.90 7.33 -16.28
N GLY A 38 2.75 8.28 -17.21
CA GLY A 38 3.75 9.32 -17.47
C GLY A 38 5.05 8.80 -18.07
N ILE A 39 5.04 7.58 -18.63
CA ILE A 39 6.21 6.99 -19.28
C ILE A 39 6.34 7.62 -20.67
N SER A 40 7.45 8.33 -20.90
CA SER A 40 7.75 8.94 -22.20
C SER A 40 7.78 7.90 -23.31
N THR A 41 7.18 8.21 -24.46
CA THR A 41 7.22 7.35 -25.66
C THR A 41 8.63 7.04 -26.14
N SER A 42 9.61 7.90 -25.84
CA SER A 42 11.04 7.66 -26.10
C SER A 42 11.61 6.43 -25.37
N ARG A 43 10.94 5.96 -24.31
CA ARG A 43 11.30 4.77 -23.52
C ARG A 43 10.68 3.47 -24.04
N ILE A 44 9.78 3.54 -25.02
CA ILE A 44 9.12 2.34 -25.60
C ILE A 44 10.15 1.32 -26.11
N PRO A 45 11.19 1.70 -26.90
CA PRO A 45 12.15 0.71 -27.38
C PRO A 45 12.88 -0.04 -26.25
N GLN A 46 13.17 0.64 -25.14
CA GLN A 46 13.82 0.03 -23.96
C GLN A 46 12.88 -0.97 -23.29
N LEU A 47 11.62 -0.60 -23.09
CA LEU A 47 10.60 -1.48 -22.56
C LEU A 47 10.40 -2.73 -23.44
N GLU A 48 10.35 -2.55 -24.76
CA GLU A 48 10.17 -3.66 -25.72
C GLU A 48 11.37 -4.61 -25.76
N GLN A 49 12.56 -4.13 -25.42
CA GLN A 49 13.75 -4.95 -25.21
C GLN A 49 13.77 -5.67 -23.85
N GLY A 50 12.74 -5.44 -23.01
CA GLY A 50 12.62 -6.01 -21.67
C GLY A 50 13.45 -5.29 -20.60
N GLU A 51 13.94 -4.08 -20.88
CA GLU A 51 14.62 -3.25 -19.90
C GLU A 51 13.63 -2.72 -18.85
N ILE A 52 14.13 -2.47 -17.64
CA ILE A 52 13.36 -1.79 -16.59
C ILE A 52 13.58 -0.29 -16.73
N VAL A 53 12.51 0.44 -16.97
CA VAL A 53 12.53 1.90 -17.06
C VAL A 53 11.99 2.51 -15.77
N SER A 54 12.62 3.56 -15.27
CA SER A 54 12.05 4.39 -14.21
C SER A 54 11.22 5.52 -14.81
N PHE A 55 10.12 5.87 -14.17
CA PHE A 55 9.30 7.01 -14.50
C PHE A 55 9.05 7.87 -13.26
N GLU A 56 8.88 9.16 -13.49
CA GLU A 56 8.64 10.12 -12.42
C GLU A 56 7.18 10.04 -11.95
N VAL A 57 7.01 10.09 -10.64
CA VAL A 57 5.72 10.28 -10.01
C VAL A 57 5.80 11.66 -9.36
N SER A 58 4.92 12.59 -9.74
CA SER A 58 5.02 13.97 -9.26
C SER A 58 4.83 14.04 -7.76
N GLU A 59 5.85 14.50 -7.03
CA GLU A 59 5.79 14.74 -5.59
C GLU A 59 4.92 15.97 -5.29
N THR A 60 4.10 15.90 -4.25
CA THR A 60 3.11 16.92 -3.87
C THR A 60 3.45 17.65 -2.58
N SER A 61 4.52 17.23 -1.90
CA SER A 61 5.06 17.91 -0.72
C SER A 61 6.57 17.74 -0.63
N GLN A 62 7.24 18.60 0.16
CA GLN A 62 8.67 18.46 0.46
C GLN A 62 9.01 17.27 1.37
N LYS A 63 8.00 16.55 1.86
CA LYS A 63 8.20 15.33 2.66
C LYS A 63 8.05 14.07 1.80
N GLU A 64 7.61 14.21 0.55
CA GLU A 64 7.24 13.08 -0.29
C GLU A 64 8.41 12.64 -1.17
N LEU A 65 8.72 11.34 -1.12
CA LEU A 65 9.53 10.67 -2.12
C LEU A 65 8.62 9.82 -3.00
N ALA A 66 8.68 10.04 -4.31
CA ALA A 66 7.87 9.29 -5.24
C ALA A 66 8.65 8.83 -6.48
N ILE A 67 8.43 7.57 -6.87
CA ILE A 67 9.07 6.98 -8.04
C ILE A 67 8.27 5.79 -8.56
N GLY A 68 8.34 5.57 -9.87
CA GLY A 68 7.83 4.39 -10.53
C GLY A 68 8.88 3.65 -11.33
N VAL A 69 8.71 2.34 -11.48
CA VAL A 69 9.44 1.51 -12.44
C VAL A 69 8.47 0.65 -13.22
N ALA A 70 8.79 0.36 -14.47
CA ALA A 70 8.01 -0.50 -15.34
C ALA A 70 8.91 -1.37 -16.21
N MET A 71 8.39 -2.52 -16.62
CA MET A 71 8.99 -3.39 -17.63
C MET A 71 7.92 -4.13 -18.40
N ILE A 72 8.22 -4.52 -19.65
CA ILE A 72 7.39 -5.47 -20.38
C ILE A 72 7.93 -6.87 -20.12
N ILE A 73 7.03 -7.80 -19.81
CA ILE A 73 7.35 -9.21 -19.69
C ILE A 73 6.61 -9.96 -20.81
N PRO A 74 7.29 -10.80 -21.59
CA PRO A 74 6.68 -11.60 -22.65
C PRO A 74 5.94 -12.81 -22.06
N VAL A 75 5.02 -12.53 -21.15
CA VAL A 75 4.20 -13.49 -20.41
C VAL A 75 2.76 -13.00 -20.48
N PRO A 76 1.79 -13.87 -20.83
CA PRO A 76 0.38 -13.50 -20.86
C PRO A 76 -0.12 -13.00 -19.50
N LEU A 77 -0.99 -11.99 -19.52
CA LEU A 77 -1.57 -11.37 -18.32
C LEU A 77 -2.13 -12.39 -17.30
N PRO A 78 -2.85 -13.46 -17.68
CA PRO A 78 -3.34 -14.44 -16.70
C PRO A 78 -2.25 -15.04 -15.81
N LYS A 79 -1.03 -15.26 -16.34
CA LYS A 79 0.09 -15.76 -15.53
C LYS A 79 0.58 -14.73 -14.52
N ILE A 80 0.55 -13.44 -14.86
CA ILE A 80 0.87 -12.34 -13.93
C ILE A 80 -0.20 -12.22 -12.85
N VAL A 81 -1.48 -12.31 -13.24
CA VAL A 81 -2.61 -12.31 -12.31
C VAL A 81 -2.51 -13.47 -11.32
N ASP A 82 -2.20 -14.68 -11.80
CA ASP A 82 -2.00 -15.84 -10.92
C ASP A 82 -0.79 -15.66 -9.99
N TYR A 83 0.30 -15.08 -10.48
CA TYR A 83 1.46 -14.74 -9.67
C TYR A 83 1.11 -13.76 -8.55
N ILE A 84 0.28 -12.76 -8.84
CA ILE A 84 -0.26 -11.79 -7.87
C ILE A 84 -1.17 -12.49 -6.85
N LYS A 85 -2.13 -13.31 -7.30
CA LYS A 85 -3.08 -14.03 -6.44
C LYS A 85 -2.39 -14.97 -5.45
N ARG A 86 -1.30 -15.62 -5.88
CA ARG A 86 -0.46 -16.47 -5.01
C ARG A 86 0.34 -15.69 -3.97
N GLY A 87 0.28 -14.36 -4.01
CA GLY A 87 1.05 -13.51 -3.11
C GLY A 87 2.53 -13.43 -3.46
N ASN A 88 2.96 -13.87 -4.64
CA ASN A 88 4.38 -13.86 -5.03
C ASN A 88 4.91 -12.47 -5.40
N LEU A 89 4.01 -11.52 -5.63
CA LEU A 89 4.34 -10.08 -5.71
C LEU A 89 4.44 -9.44 -4.31
N SER A 90 4.21 -10.21 -3.24
CA SER A 90 4.35 -9.72 -1.86
C SER A 90 5.80 -9.56 -1.45
N MET A 91 5.97 -8.67 -0.46
CA MET A 91 7.21 -8.28 0.19
C MET A 91 7.99 -9.49 0.73
N THR A 92 8.82 -10.09 -0.12
CA THR A 92 9.94 -10.94 0.30
C THR A 92 11.20 -10.09 0.16
N GLU A 93 11.76 -9.64 1.28
CA GLU A 93 13.01 -8.87 1.32
C GLU A 93 13.92 -9.49 2.39
N GLY A 94 15.23 -9.37 2.19
CA GLY A 94 16.23 -9.89 3.12
C GLY A 94 16.17 -9.22 4.50
N ASP A 95 15.55 -8.05 4.60
CA ASP A 95 15.49 -7.24 5.83
C ASP A 95 14.22 -7.47 6.66
N ILE A 96 13.37 -8.44 6.29
CA ILE A 96 12.20 -8.80 7.11
C ILE A 96 12.67 -9.69 8.26
N ILE A 97 12.54 -9.20 9.49
CA ILE A 97 12.82 -9.93 10.72
C ILE A 97 11.67 -10.90 11.02
N ALA A 98 10.43 -10.40 10.93
CA ALA A 98 9.23 -11.20 11.16
C ALA A 98 8.03 -10.59 10.43
N THR A 99 6.99 -11.39 10.20
CA THR A 99 5.73 -10.92 9.61
C THR A 99 4.57 -11.82 10.03
N GLY A 100 3.35 -11.30 9.92
CA GLY A 100 2.13 -12.08 10.10
C GLY A 100 0.91 -11.39 9.49
N THR A 101 -0.05 -12.19 9.06
CA THR A 101 -1.38 -11.73 8.65
C THR A 101 -2.22 -11.41 9.88
N LEU A 102 -3.03 -10.37 9.78
CA LEU A 102 -3.94 -9.91 10.83
C LEU A 102 -5.38 -10.27 10.42
N PRO A 103 -5.99 -11.31 11.03
CA PRO A 103 -7.38 -11.69 10.71
C PRO A 103 -8.37 -10.61 11.16
N ALA A 104 -9.65 -10.73 10.77
CA ALA A 104 -10.69 -9.78 11.14
C ALA A 104 -10.84 -9.63 12.66
N ASN A 105 -10.76 -10.74 13.39
CA ASN A 105 -10.78 -10.82 14.85
C ASN A 105 -9.39 -10.72 15.50
N ALA A 106 -8.42 -10.05 14.85
CA ALA A 106 -7.08 -9.90 15.38
C ALA A 106 -7.07 -9.33 16.80
N ASP A 107 -6.21 -9.90 17.62
CA ASP A 107 -6.00 -9.60 19.03
C ASP A 107 -4.48 -9.41 19.31
N ALA A 108 -4.11 -9.22 20.58
CA ALA A 108 -2.70 -9.08 20.96
C ALA A 108 -1.86 -10.33 20.61
N ASN A 109 -2.46 -11.52 20.58
CA ASN A 109 -1.77 -12.76 20.20
C ASN A 109 -1.39 -12.79 18.72
N SER A 110 -2.16 -12.11 17.87
CA SER A 110 -1.88 -11.95 16.44
C SER A 110 -0.56 -11.21 16.17
N LEU A 111 -0.07 -10.45 17.17
CA LEU A 111 1.18 -9.68 17.14
C LEU A 111 2.28 -10.31 18.01
N LYS A 112 2.11 -11.51 18.57
CA LYS A 112 3.06 -12.10 19.53
C LYS A 112 4.48 -12.33 19.00
N LYS A 113 4.63 -12.47 17.67
CA LYS A 113 5.94 -12.62 17.01
C LYS A 113 6.62 -11.28 16.74
N PHE A 114 5.91 -10.16 16.88
CA PHE A 114 6.53 -8.83 16.89
C PHE A 114 7.12 -8.55 18.28
N GLY A 115 8.29 -7.92 18.33
CA GLY A 115 8.87 -7.42 19.57
C GLY A 115 10.37 -7.23 19.47
N PHE A 116 10.91 -6.45 20.39
CA PHE A 116 12.33 -6.33 20.68
C PHE A 116 12.85 -7.65 21.28
N SER A 117 14.02 -8.07 20.81
CA SER A 117 14.80 -9.16 21.40
C SER A 117 15.67 -8.66 22.56
N GLU A 118 16.29 -9.57 23.31
CA GLU A 118 17.26 -9.22 24.35
C GLU A 118 18.43 -8.38 23.83
N LYS A 119 18.84 -8.62 22.57
CA LYS A 119 19.87 -7.82 21.88
C LYS A 119 19.42 -6.39 21.53
N GLN A 120 18.13 -6.11 21.65
CA GLN A 120 17.48 -4.83 21.34
C GLN A 120 16.93 -4.18 22.62
N LEU A 121 17.51 -4.48 23.78
CA LEU A 121 17.11 -3.90 25.05
C LEU A 121 17.21 -2.37 25.06
N ASP A 122 18.25 -1.81 24.45
CA ASP A 122 18.42 -0.35 24.39
C ASP A 122 17.32 0.32 23.55
N GLU A 123 16.92 -0.30 22.44
CA GLU A 123 15.78 0.14 21.64
C GLU A 123 14.46 0.03 22.44
N ALA A 124 14.28 -1.03 23.22
CA ALA A 124 13.12 -1.20 24.09
C ALA A 124 13.06 -0.13 25.19
N LYS A 125 14.21 0.23 25.77
CA LYS A 125 14.33 1.33 26.74
C LYS A 125 14.08 2.68 26.08
N ALA A 126 14.63 2.91 24.89
CA ALA A 126 14.37 4.13 24.11
C ALA A 126 12.88 4.29 23.80
N PHE A 127 12.19 3.20 23.42
CA PHE A 127 10.75 3.21 23.22
C PHE A 127 9.99 3.58 24.50
N LEU A 128 10.33 2.98 25.65
CA LEU A 128 9.69 3.32 26.93
C LEU A 128 9.96 4.76 27.37
N ASN A 129 11.08 5.33 26.93
CA ASN A 129 11.50 6.70 27.21
C ASN A 129 11.15 7.69 26.09
N ALA A 130 10.36 7.27 25.11
CA ALA A 130 10.05 8.10 23.96
C ALA A 130 9.29 9.37 24.38
N GLU A 131 9.69 10.47 23.78
CA GLU A 131 9.06 11.79 23.90
C GLU A 131 8.72 12.35 22.51
N ALA A 132 8.11 13.54 22.48
CA ALA A 132 7.93 14.25 21.22
C ALA A 132 9.28 14.40 20.50
N GLY A 133 9.30 14.25 19.17
CA GLY A 133 10.53 14.39 18.38
C GLY A 133 11.52 13.22 18.47
N SER A 134 11.29 12.27 19.39
CA SER A 134 12.00 10.99 19.38
C SER A 134 11.84 10.27 18.04
N GLU A 135 12.73 9.32 17.76
CA GLU A 135 12.75 8.60 16.48
C GLU A 135 11.49 7.74 16.25
N PHE A 136 10.68 7.51 17.28
CA PHE A 136 9.44 6.75 17.19
C PHE A 136 8.26 7.60 16.70
N ASN A 137 7.55 7.08 15.71
CA ASN A 137 6.26 7.60 15.29
C ASN A 137 5.19 7.21 16.32
N LEU A 138 4.95 8.09 17.28
CA LEU A 138 3.95 7.92 18.33
C LEU A 138 2.98 9.10 18.37
N SER A 139 1.72 8.83 18.73
CA SER A 139 0.74 9.89 18.97
C SER A 139 0.96 10.54 20.34
N GLU A 140 0.33 11.68 20.57
CA GLU A 140 0.38 12.34 21.87
C GLU A 140 -0.19 11.45 23.00
N GLU A 141 -1.27 10.72 22.74
CA GLU A 141 -1.87 9.80 23.71
C GLU A 141 -0.92 8.63 24.04
N GLU A 142 -0.22 8.09 23.04
CA GLU A 142 0.75 7.02 23.24
C GLU A 142 1.95 7.49 24.07
N LEU A 143 2.49 8.68 23.76
CA LEU A 143 3.57 9.29 24.54
C LEU A 143 3.16 9.53 26.00
N ASN A 144 1.95 10.06 26.22
CA ASN A 144 1.40 10.24 27.56
C ASN A 144 1.22 8.89 28.29
N SER A 145 0.79 7.85 27.59
CA SER A 145 0.69 6.50 28.16
C SER A 145 2.06 5.94 28.56
N LEU A 146 3.11 6.18 27.77
CA LEU A 146 4.48 5.75 28.10
C LEU A 146 5.02 6.50 29.32
N LYS A 147 4.82 7.82 29.36
CA LYS A 147 5.20 8.65 30.52
C LYS A 147 4.55 8.16 31.81
N ASN A 148 3.26 7.81 31.77
CA ASN A 148 2.56 7.26 32.93
C ASN A 148 3.08 5.88 33.36
N LEU A 149 3.56 5.07 32.40
CA LEU A 149 4.15 3.76 32.70
C LEU A 149 5.52 3.88 33.38
N GLN A 150 6.30 4.92 33.09
CA GLN A 150 7.65 5.09 33.64
C GLN A 150 7.68 5.13 35.17
N THR A 151 6.69 5.75 35.81
CA THR A 151 6.60 5.83 37.28
C THR A 151 6.60 4.44 37.95
N GLY A 152 6.15 3.40 37.25
CA GLY A 152 6.16 2.02 37.74
C GLY A 152 7.39 1.20 37.34
N LEU A 153 8.37 1.81 36.66
CA LEU A 153 9.51 1.12 36.04
C LEU A 153 10.89 1.60 36.52
N GLU A 154 10.97 2.55 37.45
CA GLU A 154 12.23 3.17 37.91
C GLU A 154 13.29 2.14 38.34
N ASP A 155 12.88 1.11 39.09
CA ASP A 155 13.76 0.03 39.58
C ASP A 155 13.54 -1.31 38.85
N ALA A 156 12.86 -1.30 37.70
CA ALA A 156 12.54 -2.52 36.98
C ALA A 156 13.79 -3.18 36.37
N ASP A 157 13.92 -4.49 36.53
CA ASP A 157 15.00 -5.24 35.87
C ASP A 157 14.86 -5.24 34.34
N ASN A 158 15.95 -5.54 33.64
CA ASN A 158 15.99 -5.53 32.17
C ASN A 158 14.93 -6.45 31.53
N LYS A 159 14.60 -7.58 32.18
CA LYS A 159 13.61 -8.53 31.69
C LYS A 159 12.19 -7.95 31.77
N THR A 160 11.91 -7.23 32.85
CA THR A 160 10.64 -6.53 33.08
C THR A 160 10.49 -5.38 32.10
N LEU A 161 11.53 -4.56 31.92
CA LEU A 161 11.53 -3.47 30.91
C LEU A 161 11.25 -4.01 29.51
N LEU A 162 11.98 -5.05 29.07
CA LEU A 162 11.79 -5.66 27.75
C LEU A 162 10.37 -6.24 27.58
N LYS A 163 9.85 -6.93 28.60
CA LYS A 163 8.50 -7.49 28.59
C LYS A 163 7.44 -6.38 28.50
N THR A 164 7.61 -5.31 29.27
CA THR A 164 6.69 -4.17 29.29
C THR A 164 6.71 -3.45 27.95
N ALA A 165 7.88 -3.10 27.42
CA ALA A 165 8.02 -2.48 26.09
C ALA A 165 7.30 -3.29 25.00
N ASN A 166 7.56 -4.60 24.94
CA ASN A 166 6.93 -5.48 23.96
C ASN A 166 5.42 -5.59 24.12
N LYS A 167 4.91 -5.66 25.36
CA LYS A 167 3.48 -5.70 25.62
C LYS A 167 2.83 -4.39 25.16
N THR A 168 3.33 -3.26 25.64
CA THR A 168 2.80 -1.92 25.34
C THR A 168 2.83 -1.64 23.84
N TYR A 169 3.92 -1.95 23.15
CA TYR A 169 4.00 -1.68 21.72
C TYR A 169 3.00 -2.53 20.92
N ARG A 170 2.81 -3.82 21.28
CA ARG A 170 1.77 -4.65 20.66
C ARG A 170 0.35 -4.10 20.90
N GLU A 171 0.10 -3.53 22.08
CA GLU A 171 -1.18 -2.89 22.40
C GLU A 171 -1.42 -1.65 21.52
N PHE A 172 -0.41 -0.79 21.34
CA PHE A 172 -0.49 0.35 20.41
C PHE A 172 -0.75 -0.09 18.96
N LEU A 173 -0.03 -1.11 18.47
CA LEU A 173 -0.24 -1.66 17.13
C LEU A 173 -1.66 -2.21 16.94
N LEU A 174 -2.20 -2.91 17.95
CA LEU A 174 -3.56 -3.43 17.92
C LEU A 174 -4.59 -2.30 17.89
N GLN A 175 -4.44 -1.29 18.75
CA GLN A 175 -5.33 -0.12 18.79
C GLN A 175 -5.33 0.62 17.46
N ARG A 176 -4.16 0.82 16.85
CA ARG A 176 -4.02 1.46 15.52
C ARG A 176 -4.70 0.65 14.42
N LEU A 177 -4.53 -0.67 14.41
CA LEU A 177 -5.23 -1.56 13.48
C LEU A 177 -6.76 -1.43 13.62
N GLN A 178 -7.27 -1.45 14.85
CA GLN A 178 -8.69 -1.36 15.14
C GLN A 178 -9.27 0.00 14.73
N ALA A 179 -8.57 1.09 15.06
CA ALA A 179 -8.97 2.44 14.67
C ALA A 179 -9.02 2.60 13.15
N TYR A 180 -7.98 2.14 12.43
CA TYR A 180 -7.94 2.18 10.98
C TYR A 180 -9.04 1.32 10.33
N ARG A 181 -9.28 0.09 10.81
CA ARG A 181 -10.37 -0.75 10.27
C ARG A 181 -11.74 -0.10 10.43
N LYS A 182 -11.97 0.55 11.57
CA LYS A 182 -13.25 1.18 11.89
C LYS A 182 -13.49 2.48 11.11
N ASN A 183 -12.46 3.31 10.96
CA ASN A 183 -12.61 4.70 10.51
C ASN A 183 -11.77 5.02 9.25
N GLY A 184 -11.06 4.04 8.70
CA GLY A 184 -10.12 4.22 7.61
C GLY A 184 -9.04 5.24 7.92
N LEU A 185 -8.78 6.14 6.96
CA LEU A 185 -7.78 7.19 7.11
C LEU A 185 -8.04 8.08 8.34
N SER A 186 -9.31 8.35 8.68
CA SER A 186 -9.67 9.14 9.85
C SER A 186 -9.37 8.43 11.18
N GLY A 187 -9.04 7.13 11.14
CA GLY A 187 -8.60 6.34 12.29
C GLY A 187 -7.09 6.35 12.50
N ILE A 188 -6.31 6.99 11.63
CA ILE A 188 -4.85 7.08 11.78
C ILE A 188 -4.53 8.30 12.64
N ALA A 189 -3.94 8.07 13.81
CA ALA A 189 -3.49 9.14 14.69
C ALA A 189 -2.25 9.84 14.10
N ALA A 190 -2.22 11.17 14.19
CA ALA A 190 -1.05 11.98 13.88
C ALA A 190 0.11 11.66 14.84
N TYR A 191 1.34 11.85 14.37
CA TYR A 191 2.53 11.66 15.19
C TYR A 191 2.99 12.97 15.77
N LYS A 192 3.28 12.98 17.07
CA LYS A 192 3.79 14.15 17.77
C LYS A 192 5.28 14.33 17.44
N ARG A 193 5.66 15.56 17.08
CA ARG A 193 7.04 16.00 16.90
C ARG A 193 7.36 17.09 17.92
N ASP A 194 8.63 17.46 18.04
CA ASP A 194 9.06 18.63 18.82
C ASP A 194 8.27 19.86 18.37
N ASP A 195 8.30 20.11 17.06
CA ASP A 195 7.55 21.17 16.41
C ASP A 195 6.45 20.59 15.51
N GLY A 196 5.20 20.79 15.92
CA GLY A 196 4.02 20.39 15.15
C GLY A 196 3.75 18.89 15.18
N VAL A 197 3.28 18.37 14.04
CA VAL A 197 2.85 16.98 13.87
C VAL A 197 3.20 16.46 12.47
N ALA A 198 3.37 15.15 12.34
CA ALA A 198 3.25 14.47 11.07
C ALA A 198 1.83 13.86 10.95
N ASP A 199 1.16 14.07 9.84
CA ASP A 199 -0.21 13.61 9.61
C ASP A 199 -0.25 12.52 8.52
N PRO A 200 0.02 11.24 8.87
CA PRO A 200 -0.05 10.13 7.92
C PRO A 200 -1.43 9.95 7.29
N ALA A 201 -2.52 10.40 7.92
CA ALA A 201 -3.86 10.34 7.32
C ALA A 201 -3.99 11.30 6.13
N ALA A 202 -3.51 12.53 6.30
CA ALA A 202 -3.49 13.54 5.23
C ALA A 202 -2.50 13.19 4.13
N GLU A 203 -1.31 12.70 4.49
CA GLU A 203 -0.29 12.21 3.55
C GLU A 203 -0.86 11.10 2.66
N LEU A 204 -1.38 10.02 3.25
CA LEU A 204 -1.93 8.88 2.49
C LEU A 204 -3.17 9.23 1.66
N ARG A 205 -3.97 10.22 2.10
CA ARG A 205 -5.09 10.73 1.29
C ARG A 205 -4.56 11.44 0.05
N THR A 206 -3.59 12.32 0.23
CA THR A 206 -2.94 13.05 -0.86
C THR A 206 -2.30 12.07 -1.84
N ASP A 207 -1.59 11.07 -1.33
CA ASP A 207 -0.96 10.04 -2.15
C ASP A 207 -1.96 9.22 -2.97
N ALA A 208 -3.07 8.82 -2.34
CA ALA A 208 -4.11 8.08 -3.03
C ALA A 208 -4.79 8.94 -4.11
N VAL A 209 -5.09 10.21 -3.85
CA VAL A 209 -5.68 11.15 -4.83
C VAL A 209 -4.76 11.37 -6.03
N ASN A 210 -3.46 11.45 -5.80
CA ASN A 210 -2.48 11.74 -6.85
C ASN A 210 -1.97 10.49 -7.59
N SER A 211 -2.39 9.29 -7.17
CA SER A 211 -2.06 8.02 -7.85
C SER A 211 -3.01 7.74 -9.02
N LYS A 212 -3.06 8.64 -10.00
CA LYS A 212 -4.08 8.64 -11.08
C LYS A 212 -3.90 7.52 -12.10
N ALA A 213 -2.67 7.09 -12.38
CA ALA A 213 -2.35 6.17 -13.48
C ALA A 213 -3.20 4.89 -13.49
N TRP A 214 -3.32 4.23 -12.34
CA TRP A 214 -4.08 2.97 -12.24
C TRP A 214 -5.59 3.19 -12.08
N SER A 215 -6.02 4.38 -11.64
CA SER A 215 -7.43 4.69 -11.39
C SER A 215 -8.27 4.68 -12.67
N HIS A 216 -7.64 4.89 -13.84
CA HIS A 216 -8.27 4.72 -15.15
C HIS A 216 -8.78 3.29 -15.39
N TYR A 217 -8.12 2.30 -14.79
CA TYR A 217 -8.41 0.87 -14.99
C TYR A 217 -9.26 0.29 -13.85
N PHE A 218 -9.15 0.86 -12.65
CA PHE A 218 -9.89 0.41 -11.46
C PHE A 218 -10.57 1.60 -10.76
N PRO A 219 -11.49 2.32 -11.43
CA PRO A 219 -12.08 3.55 -10.89
C PRO A 219 -12.94 3.31 -9.64
N GLU A 220 -13.69 2.22 -9.61
CA GLU A 220 -14.50 1.84 -8.43
C GLU A 220 -13.60 1.57 -7.22
N LEU A 221 -12.50 0.83 -7.42
CA LEU A 221 -11.52 0.58 -6.37
C LEU A 221 -10.86 1.88 -5.88
N GLN A 222 -10.57 2.84 -6.76
CA GLN A 222 -10.03 4.12 -6.33
C GLN A 222 -11.00 4.85 -5.38
N GLN A 223 -12.30 4.85 -5.68
CA GLN A 223 -13.32 5.45 -4.83
C GLN A 223 -13.41 4.73 -3.48
N THR A 224 -13.47 3.39 -3.47
CA THR A 224 -13.55 2.63 -2.21
C THR A 224 -12.26 2.72 -1.40
N TRP A 225 -11.10 2.82 -2.06
CA TRP A 225 -9.81 3.00 -1.40
C TRP A 225 -9.71 4.35 -0.68
N LEU A 226 -10.15 5.43 -1.32
CA LEU A 226 -10.20 6.77 -0.71
C LEU A 226 -11.18 6.82 0.47
N ASN A 227 -12.28 6.08 0.36
CA ASN A 227 -13.40 6.10 1.32
C ASN A 227 -13.45 4.86 2.22
N TYR A 228 -12.36 4.08 2.32
CA TYR A 228 -12.29 2.90 3.18
C TYR A 228 -12.72 3.29 4.62
N PRO A 229 -13.58 2.50 5.31
CA PRO A 229 -13.99 1.11 5.05
C PRO A 229 -15.27 0.94 4.22
N ALA A 230 -15.44 1.70 3.13
CA ALA A 230 -16.46 1.41 2.12
C ALA A 230 -16.35 -0.03 1.58
N THR A 231 -17.50 -0.59 1.18
CA THR A 231 -17.59 -1.93 0.57
C THR A 231 -16.67 -2.04 -0.63
N LEU A 232 -15.83 -3.08 -0.64
CA LEU A 232 -14.88 -3.30 -1.74
C LEU A 232 -15.56 -3.95 -2.95
N PRO A 233 -15.07 -3.70 -4.18
CA PRO A 233 -15.58 -4.37 -5.38
C PRO A 233 -15.44 -5.89 -5.28
N ALA A 234 -16.35 -6.63 -5.90
CA ALA A 234 -16.46 -8.09 -5.73
C ALA A 234 -15.21 -8.87 -6.19
N ASN A 235 -14.43 -8.32 -7.13
CA ASN A 235 -13.23 -8.94 -7.68
C ASN A 235 -11.94 -8.58 -6.90
N THR A 236 -12.10 -8.23 -5.62
CA THR A 236 -10.99 -7.83 -4.75
C THR A 236 -10.84 -8.75 -3.55
N SER A 237 -9.61 -8.85 -3.05
CA SER A 237 -9.31 -9.46 -1.75
C SER A 237 -8.56 -8.47 -0.87
N GLU A 238 -9.01 -8.35 0.37
CA GLU A 238 -8.42 -7.48 1.39
C GLU A 238 -7.47 -8.28 2.30
N GLN A 239 -6.34 -7.67 2.64
CA GLN A 239 -5.38 -8.22 3.59
C GLN A 239 -4.85 -7.15 4.53
N PHE A 240 -4.76 -7.50 5.81
CA PHE A 240 -3.99 -6.77 6.79
C PHE A 240 -2.77 -7.57 7.18
N VAL A 241 -1.60 -6.93 7.18
CA VAL A 241 -0.32 -7.59 7.46
C VAL A 241 0.48 -6.69 8.38
N TRP A 242 1.14 -7.27 9.38
CA TRP A 242 2.21 -6.60 10.10
C TRP A 242 3.57 -7.14 9.65
N LEU A 243 4.57 -6.26 9.68
CA LEU A 243 5.96 -6.57 9.41
C LEU A 243 6.81 -6.03 10.54
N ASN A 244 7.86 -6.75 10.90
CA ASN A 244 9.01 -6.20 11.60
C ASN A 244 10.18 -6.23 10.61
N ARG A 245 10.67 -5.06 10.23
CA ARG A 245 11.79 -4.93 9.28
C ARG A 245 13.01 -4.39 9.99
N ARG A 246 14.19 -4.64 9.45
CA ARG A 246 15.38 -3.87 9.80
C ARG A 246 15.45 -2.65 8.90
N VAL A 247 15.34 -1.45 9.47
CA VAL A 247 15.56 -0.17 8.78
C VAL A 247 16.55 0.62 9.60
N GLU A 248 17.61 1.14 8.99
CA GLU A 248 18.68 1.86 9.71
C GLU A 248 19.21 1.05 10.91
N ASP A 249 19.38 -0.27 10.71
CA ASP A 249 19.78 -1.26 11.72
C ASP A 249 18.84 -1.45 12.93
N ARG A 250 17.65 -0.86 12.88
CA ARG A 250 16.64 -0.90 13.95
C ARG A 250 15.39 -1.70 13.57
N PRO A 251 14.70 -2.33 14.53
CA PRO A 251 13.45 -3.04 14.29
C PRO A 251 12.29 -2.06 14.09
N THR A 252 11.70 -2.08 12.90
CA THR A 252 10.60 -1.21 12.50
C THR A 252 9.30 -2.01 12.36
N PRO A 253 8.34 -1.86 13.27
CA PRO A 253 6.98 -2.34 13.03
C PRO A 253 6.33 -1.56 11.89
N ILE A 254 5.65 -2.26 11.00
CA ILE A 254 4.86 -1.66 9.92
C ILE A 254 3.50 -2.36 9.90
N LEU A 255 2.42 -1.58 9.91
CA LEU A 255 1.07 -2.09 9.64
C LEU A 255 0.67 -1.72 8.22
N THR A 256 0.29 -2.74 7.45
CA THR A 256 -0.08 -2.62 6.05
C THR A 256 -1.52 -3.04 5.83
N HIS A 257 -2.28 -2.20 5.14
CA HIS A 257 -3.54 -2.55 4.51
C HIS A 257 -3.29 -2.74 3.01
N ARG A 258 -3.71 -3.88 2.47
CA ARG A 258 -3.53 -4.23 1.05
C ARG A 258 -4.85 -4.67 0.46
N ILE A 259 -5.13 -4.19 -0.74
CA ILE A 259 -6.18 -4.74 -1.61
C ILE A 259 -5.53 -5.27 -2.87
N ILE A 260 -5.92 -6.49 -3.24
CA ILE A 260 -5.56 -7.11 -4.51
C ILE A 260 -6.82 -7.15 -5.37
N ALA A 261 -6.77 -6.55 -6.55
CA ALA A 261 -7.85 -6.56 -7.53
C ALA A 261 -7.40 -7.31 -8.78
N THR A 262 -8.24 -8.20 -9.28
CA THR A 262 -7.92 -8.97 -10.49
C THR A 262 -9.13 -9.05 -11.41
N GLY A 263 -8.91 -9.02 -12.72
CA GLY A 263 -9.98 -9.13 -13.71
C GLY A 263 -9.43 -9.05 -15.13
N GLU A 264 -10.32 -8.89 -16.10
CA GLU A 264 -9.94 -8.77 -17.52
C GLU A 264 -9.06 -7.55 -17.80
N ALA A 265 -9.28 -6.46 -17.06
CA ALA A 265 -8.49 -5.22 -17.18
C ALA A 265 -7.04 -5.35 -16.68
N GLY A 266 -6.72 -6.35 -15.85
CA GLY A 266 -5.40 -6.49 -15.25
C GLY A 266 -5.39 -7.12 -13.86
N GLY A 267 -4.20 -7.12 -13.26
CA GLY A 267 -3.99 -7.41 -11.83
C GLY A 267 -3.36 -6.21 -11.14
N LEU A 268 -3.91 -5.82 -10.00
CA LEU A 268 -3.45 -4.68 -9.20
C LEU A 268 -3.28 -5.08 -7.74
N ILE A 269 -2.20 -4.61 -7.14
CA ILE A 269 -2.00 -4.55 -5.70
C ILE A 269 -1.91 -3.08 -5.33
N VAL A 270 -2.81 -2.63 -4.49
CA VAL A 270 -2.73 -1.32 -3.84
C VAL A 270 -2.51 -1.52 -2.34
N SER A 271 -1.54 -0.82 -1.77
CA SER A 271 -1.18 -0.95 -0.37
C SER A 271 -0.98 0.41 0.31
N ARG A 272 -1.35 0.47 1.58
CA ARG A 272 -1.06 1.56 2.52
C ARG A 272 -0.27 0.98 3.66
N GLN A 273 0.92 1.50 3.91
CA GLN A 273 1.59 1.37 5.19
C GLN A 273 1.06 2.52 6.07
N PHE A 274 0.00 2.21 6.82
CA PHE A 274 -0.74 3.19 7.62
C PHE A 274 -0.14 3.40 9.01
N TYR A 275 0.85 2.59 9.36
CA TYR A 275 1.73 2.81 10.49
C TYR A 275 3.12 2.28 10.18
N VAL A 276 4.14 3.04 10.58
CA VAL A 276 5.56 2.71 10.44
C VAL A 276 6.23 3.22 11.71
N GLY A 277 6.98 2.37 12.41
CA GLY A 277 7.53 2.70 13.72
C GLY A 277 8.50 3.89 13.73
N HIS A 278 9.26 4.11 12.64
CA HIS A 278 10.25 5.19 12.51
C HIS A 278 10.70 5.37 11.04
N SER A 279 11.66 6.27 10.79
CA SER A 279 12.31 6.62 9.50
C SER A 279 11.42 7.25 8.42
N TYR A 280 10.16 6.85 8.31
CA TYR A 280 9.16 7.49 7.44
C TYR A 280 7.78 7.42 8.08
N ASN A 281 6.87 8.30 7.65
CA ASN A 281 5.58 8.51 8.29
C ASN A 281 4.54 7.52 7.75
N SER A 282 4.49 7.39 6.43
CA SER A 282 3.49 6.60 5.71
C SER A 282 3.97 6.25 4.31
N SER A 283 3.36 5.23 3.70
CA SER A 283 3.63 4.91 2.29
C SER A 283 2.42 4.35 1.57
N HIS A 284 2.24 4.80 0.33
CA HIS A 284 1.27 4.29 -0.62
C HIS A 284 2.01 3.58 -1.77
N VAL A 285 1.70 2.30 -1.98
CA VAL A 285 2.34 1.46 -2.99
C VAL A 285 1.29 0.95 -3.95
N VAL A 286 1.61 0.99 -5.24
CA VAL A 286 0.79 0.41 -6.30
C VAL A 286 1.69 -0.46 -7.17
N ALA A 287 1.32 -1.71 -7.37
CA ALA A 287 2.02 -2.61 -8.28
C ALA A 287 1.02 -3.46 -9.05
N GLY A 288 1.34 -3.87 -10.27
CA GLY A 288 0.39 -4.61 -11.06
C GLY A 288 0.88 -5.00 -12.44
N GLY A 289 -0.03 -5.61 -13.20
CA GLY A 289 0.12 -5.99 -14.59
C GLY A 289 -1.07 -5.53 -15.41
N LEU A 290 -0.81 -4.89 -16.55
CA LEU A 290 -1.80 -4.50 -17.56
C LEU A 290 -1.48 -5.14 -18.91
N PRO A 291 -2.49 -5.43 -19.75
CA PRO A 291 -2.27 -5.93 -21.11
C PRO A 291 -1.30 -5.03 -21.90
N TYR A 292 -0.33 -5.63 -22.60
CA TYR A 292 0.55 -4.91 -23.53
C TYR A 292 0.95 -5.82 -24.68
N LYS A 293 0.36 -5.63 -25.87
CA LYS A 293 0.55 -6.51 -27.05
C LYS A 293 0.36 -7.99 -26.64
N ASP A 294 1.31 -8.86 -26.95
CA ASP A 294 1.31 -10.28 -26.57
C ASP A 294 1.89 -10.56 -25.18
N GLY A 295 2.25 -9.52 -24.43
CA GLY A 295 2.85 -9.58 -23.10
C GLY A 295 2.07 -8.80 -22.05
N THR A 296 2.76 -8.49 -20.96
CA THR A 296 2.20 -7.71 -19.85
C THR A 296 3.14 -6.57 -19.51
N LEU A 297 2.60 -5.36 -19.41
CA LEU A 297 3.27 -4.24 -18.75
C LEU A 297 3.17 -4.45 -17.25
N VAL A 298 4.30 -4.71 -16.60
CA VAL A 298 4.38 -4.78 -15.15
C VAL A 298 4.92 -3.47 -14.62
N PHE A 299 4.25 -2.92 -13.61
CA PHE A 299 4.64 -1.66 -12.99
C PHE A 299 4.67 -1.77 -11.47
N TYR A 300 5.49 -0.91 -10.87
CA TYR A 300 5.56 -0.70 -9.44
C TYR A 300 5.80 0.79 -9.22
N SER A 301 4.92 1.45 -8.46
CA SER A 301 5.10 2.82 -8.01
C SER A 301 4.93 2.90 -6.50
N THR A 302 5.63 3.85 -5.92
CA THR A 302 5.56 4.13 -4.48
C THR A 302 5.58 5.62 -4.26
N ARG A 303 4.84 6.04 -3.24
CA ARG A 303 4.88 7.35 -2.62
C ARG A 303 5.13 7.12 -1.14
N SER A 304 6.08 7.82 -0.57
CA SER A 304 6.46 7.68 0.84
C SER A 304 6.68 9.06 1.42
N SER A 305 6.01 9.35 2.53
CA SER A 305 6.18 10.61 3.24
C SER A 305 7.17 10.43 4.40
N THR A 306 8.17 11.30 4.50
CA THR A 306 9.16 11.31 5.59
C THR A 306 9.61 12.73 5.92
N ASP A 307 9.78 13.01 7.21
CA ASP A 307 10.33 14.28 7.67
C ASP A 307 11.82 14.45 7.28
N GLN A 308 12.53 13.34 7.02
CA GLN A 308 13.97 13.35 6.77
C GLN A 308 14.39 14.13 5.51
N VAL A 309 13.52 14.18 4.48
CA VAL A 309 13.82 14.81 3.19
C VAL A 309 13.34 16.25 3.07
N ALA A 310 12.65 16.76 4.10
CA ALA A 310 12.26 18.15 4.18
C ALA A 310 13.43 19.06 4.63
N GLY A 311 13.21 20.38 4.49
CA GLY A 311 14.11 21.42 5.00
C GLY A 311 15.37 21.65 4.17
N MET A 312 16.44 22.11 4.83
CA MET A 312 17.69 22.48 4.15
C MET A 312 18.28 21.28 3.38
N GLY A 313 18.68 21.52 2.12
CA GLY A 313 19.23 20.48 1.24
C GLY A 313 18.21 19.49 0.69
N SER A 314 16.90 19.80 0.79
CA SER A 314 15.81 18.91 0.37
C SER A 314 16.00 18.32 -1.03
N GLY A 315 16.41 19.11 -2.03
CA GLY A 315 16.63 18.59 -3.40
C GLY A 315 17.67 17.46 -3.49
N LEU A 316 18.79 17.57 -2.76
CA LEU A 316 19.82 16.52 -2.72
C LEU A 316 19.30 15.28 -1.98
N LYS A 317 18.63 15.47 -0.85
CA LYS A 317 18.05 14.38 -0.05
C LYS A 317 17.02 13.58 -0.86
N HIS A 318 16.16 14.28 -1.62
CA HIS A 318 15.21 13.65 -2.51
C HIS A 318 15.89 12.85 -3.61
N SER A 319 16.96 13.38 -4.22
CA SER A 319 17.73 12.66 -5.24
C SER A 319 18.30 11.35 -4.72
N ILE A 320 18.92 11.37 -3.53
CA ILE A 320 19.51 10.18 -2.89
C ILE A 320 18.40 9.18 -2.51
N GLY A 321 17.34 9.65 -1.86
CA GLY A 321 16.20 8.81 -1.44
C GLY A 321 15.53 8.11 -2.62
N ARG A 322 15.26 8.84 -3.71
CA ARG A 322 14.69 8.26 -4.93
C ARG A 322 15.59 7.20 -5.56
N GLU A 323 16.90 7.43 -5.61
CA GLU A 323 17.83 6.46 -6.18
C GLU A 323 17.90 5.17 -5.34
N GLN A 324 17.83 5.27 -4.01
CA GLN A 324 17.74 4.09 -3.14
C GLN A 324 16.43 3.32 -3.38
N MET A 325 15.29 4.02 -3.40
CA MET A 325 13.98 3.41 -3.68
C MET A 325 13.96 2.74 -5.06
N LYS A 326 14.52 3.41 -6.08
CA LYS A 326 14.65 2.89 -7.45
C LYS A 326 15.38 1.55 -7.47
N LYS A 327 16.53 1.45 -6.80
CA LYS A 327 17.36 0.24 -6.78
C LYS A 327 16.59 -0.94 -6.19
N GLU A 328 15.87 -0.73 -5.09
CA GLU A 328 15.05 -1.79 -4.49
C GLU A 328 13.88 -2.20 -5.39
N MET A 329 13.21 -1.25 -6.03
CA MET A 329 12.13 -1.53 -6.96
C MET A 329 12.61 -2.29 -8.21
N ILE A 330 13.78 -1.94 -8.75
CA ILE A 330 14.41 -2.68 -9.85
C ILE A 330 14.69 -4.13 -9.45
N LYS A 331 15.27 -4.37 -8.26
CA LYS A 331 15.53 -5.72 -7.75
C LYS A 331 14.25 -6.57 -7.67
N ARG A 332 13.12 -5.97 -7.28
CA ARG A 332 11.82 -6.65 -7.25
C ARG A 332 11.36 -7.09 -8.64
N LEU A 333 11.40 -6.19 -9.62
CA LEU A 333 11.01 -6.51 -11.00
C LEU A 333 11.94 -7.56 -11.63
N GLN A 334 13.25 -7.48 -11.35
CA GLN A 334 14.21 -8.51 -11.78
C GLN A 334 13.88 -9.88 -11.21
N ARG A 335 13.53 -9.96 -9.92
CA ARG A 335 13.14 -11.22 -9.27
C ARG A 335 11.86 -11.80 -9.89
N LEU A 336 10.84 -10.96 -10.05
CA LEU A 336 9.60 -11.34 -10.71
C LEU A 336 9.85 -11.91 -12.11
N ASN A 337 10.63 -11.19 -12.93
CA ASN A 337 10.99 -11.66 -14.28
C ASN A 337 11.71 -13.02 -14.24
N LYS A 338 12.63 -13.20 -13.28
CA LYS A 338 13.34 -14.47 -13.07
C LYS A 338 12.40 -15.61 -12.67
N ASP A 339 11.45 -15.34 -11.77
CA ASP A 339 10.53 -16.35 -11.26
C ASP A 339 9.51 -16.78 -12.32
N LEU A 340 9.08 -15.87 -13.20
CA LEU A 340 8.19 -16.19 -14.32
C LEU A 340 8.90 -16.90 -15.49
N LYS A 341 10.21 -16.69 -15.65
CA LYS A 341 11.03 -17.41 -16.64
C LYS A 341 11.36 -18.84 -16.20
N ARG A 342 11.30 -19.13 -14.90
CA ARG A 342 11.44 -20.49 -14.39
C ARG A 342 10.16 -21.27 -14.68
N LYS A 343 10.28 -22.49 -15.23
CA LYS A 343 9.13 -23.42 -15.30
C LYS A 343 8.61 -23.62 -13.87
N PRO A 344 7.29 -23.63 -13.63
CA PRO A 344 6.74 -24.05 -12.35
C PRO A 344 7.33 -25.42 -12.00
N ALA A 345 7.74 -25.62 -10.74
CA ALA A 345 8.03 -26.97 -10.27
C ALA A 345 6.77 -27.81 -10.46
N GLU A 346 6.89 -28.98 -11.10
CA GLU A 346 5.83 -29.97 -11.11
C GLU A 346 5.49 -30.27 -9.64
N ILE A 347 4.22 -30.08 -9.29
CA ILE A 347 3.71 -30.54 -8.01
C ILE A 347 3.82 -32.05 -8.09
N ALA A 348 4.68 -32.64 -7.26
CA ALA A 348 4.66 -34.09 -7.07
C ALA A 348 3.24 -34.46 -6.63
N GLU A 349 2.54 -35.23 -7.44
CA GLU A 349 1.26 -35.81 -7.05
C GLU A 349 1.49 -36.55 -5.72
N GLU A 350 0.74 -36.16 -4.68
CA GLU A 350 0.64 -36.95 -3.47
C GLU A 350 0.00 -38.29 -3.87
N ASN A 351 0.82 -39.36 -3.87
CA ASN A 351 0.34 -40.74 -3.87
C ASN A 351 -0.17 -41.12 -2.47
#